data_AF-A0AA50KQ35-F1
#
_entry.id   AF-A0AA50KQ35-F1
#
_cell.length_a   1.000
_cell.length_b   1.000
_cell.length_c   1.000
_cell.angle_alpha   90.00
_cell.angle_beta   90.00
_cell.angle_gamma   90.00
#
_symmetry.space_group_name_H-M   'P 1'
#
loop_
_entity.id
_entity.type
_entity.pdbx_description
1 polymer ?
#
loop_
_entity_poly.entity_id
_entity_poly.type
_entity_poly.pdbx_seq_one_letter_code
_entity_poly.pdbx_strand_id
1 'polypeptide(L)'
;MLFEKANLKRPVSLDFVGMVCIVVITTAYVTYGACIIFGVVSGYESSAQITFLDLINGIAQIATALAFILAYVQFRKNRIQQRQAIIAKEAESQLEKMISVISDMEVGESSDLKNLNKSLTLLSNLATNFDELFKAMNEDIQKGIVRMQWQDMYFNYLSHALGDIDPVAILKKEASIDEAVLEEAVSEAKKESEAENILPVFKNYVFTDKLLNHPKIKETYSLIGKIDSLDMFVSHYLNDHNLNDLLYGLLSRIDIRVHAPLLAVSGPSDWALGKSA
;
A
#
# COMPACT_ATOMS: atom_id res chain seq x y z
N MET A 1 -15.86 -10.65 3.99
CA MET A 1 -15.59 -10.18 2.62
C MET A 1 -14.77 -8.89 2.71
N LEU A 2 -13.44 -8.97 2.61
CA LEU A 2 -12.54 -7.81 2.69
C LEU A 2 -12.72 -6.84 1.50
N PHE A 3 -13.05 -7.39 0.33
CA PHE A 3 -13.21 -6.65 -0.94
C PHE A 3 -14.65 -6.25 -1.27
N GLU A 4 -15.59 -6.31 -0.33
CA GLU A 4 -16.90 -5.72 -0.57
C GLU A 4 -16.74 -4.20 -0.63
N LYS A 5 -16.62 -3.65 -1.85
CA LYS A 5 -16.92 -2.23 -2.10
C LYS A 5 -18.26 -1.96 -1.43
N ALA A 6 -18.36 -0.85 -0.71
CA ALA A 6 -19.64 -0.42 -0.17
C ALA A 6 -20.57 -0.14 -1.36
N ASN A 7 -21.26 -1.17 -1.83
CA ASN A 7 -22.31 -1.04 -2.81
C ASN A 7 -23.38 -0.20 -2.13
N LEU A 8 -23.39 1.09 -2.44
CA LEU A 8 -24.49 2.01 -2.16
C LEU A 8 -25.81 1.54 -2.80
N LYS A 9 -25.77 0.48 -3.62
CA LYS A 9 -26.93 -0.29 -4.08
C LYS A 9 -27.18 -1.51 -3.19
N ARG A 10 -27.39 -1.31 -1.88
CA ARG A 10 -28.17 -2.28 -1.10
C ARG A 10 -29.67 -1.95 -1.31
N PRO A 11 -30.54 -2.95 -1.49
CA PRO A 11 -31.99 -2.71 -1.60
C PRO A 11 -32.41 -2.04 -0.30
N VAL A 12 -32.94 -0.80 -0.37
CA VAL A 12 -33.45 0.02 0.75
C VAL A 12 -32.82 -0.38 2.09
N SER A 13 -31.56 0.02 2.27
CA SER A 13 -30.69 -0.54 3.29
C SER A 13 -31.31 -0.46 4.69
N LEU A 14 -31.04 -1.45 5.53
CA LEU A 14 -31.32 -1.41 6.97
C LEU A 14 -30.83 -0.10 7.63
N ASP A 15 -29.80 0.53 7.05
CA ASP A 15 -29.32 1.87 7.43
C ASP A 15 -30.33 2.99 7.08
N PHE A 16 -31.05 2.91 5.96
CA PHE A 16 -32.17 3.81 5.60
C PHE A 16 -33.39 3.60 6.50
N VAL A 17 -33.78 2.34 6.73
CA VAL A 17 -34.89 2.02 7.65
C VAL A 17 -34.55 2.47 9.08
N GLY A 18 -33.33 2.22 9.55
CA GLY A 18 -32.83 2.71 10.83
C GLY A 18 -32.82 4.23 10.92
N MET A 19 -32.37 4.94 9.86
CA MET A 19 -32.43 6.40 9.80
C MET A 19 -33.87 6.92 9.83
N VAL A 20 -34.79 6.32 9.08
CA VAL A 20 -36.21 6.71 9.08
C VAL A 20 -36.82 6.49 10.47
N CYS A 21 -36.56 5.35 11.12
CA CYS A 21 -37.04 5.09 12.47
C CYS A 21 -36.49 6.10 13.48
N ILE A 22 -35.18 6.40 13.42
CA ILE A 22 -34.56 7.42 14.29
C ILE A 22 -35.19 8.79 14.02
N VAL A 23 -35.33 9.20 12.77
CA VAL A 23 -35.94 10.49 12.41
C VAL A 23 -37.39 10.56 12.90
N VAL A 24 -38.20 9.52 12.69
CA VAL A 24 -39.60 9.49 13.17
C VAL A 24 -39.67 9.57 14.69
N ILE A 25 -38.86 8.79 15.40
CA ILE A 25 -38.79 8.77 16.87
C ILE A 25 -38.32 10.14 17.40
N THR A 26 -37.25 10.69 16.84
CA THR A 26 -36.72 12.01 17.20
C THR A 26 -37.75 13.10 16.93
N THR A 27 -38.40 13.10 15.77
CA THR A 27 -39.40 14.11 15.42
C THR A 27 -40.59 14.03 16.37
N ALA A 28 -41.08 12.83 16.67
CA ALA A 28 -42.17 12.64 17.63
C ALA A 28 -41.80 13.17 19.03
N TYR A 29 -40.62 12.83 19.54
CA TYR A 29 -40.16 13.28 20.87
C TYR A 29 -39.83 14.77 20.93
N VAL A 30 -39.21 15.34 19.89
CA VAL A 30 -38.92 16.78 19.81
C VAL A 30 -40.19 17.58 19.64
N THR A 31 -41.14 17.14 18.80
CA THR A 31 -42.44 17.82 18.64
C THR A 31 -43.25 17.75 19.93
N TYR A 32 -43.31 16.60 20.61
CA TYR A 32 -43.98 16.51 21.91
C TYR A 32 -43.35 17.42 22.96
N GLY A 33 -42.02 17.38 23.10
CA GLY A 33 -41.30 18.27 24.03
C GLY A 33 -41.49 19.76 23.71
N ALA A 34 -41.44 20.13 22.43
CA ALA A 34 -41.66 21.51 21.97
C ALA A 34 -43.10 21.97 22.21
N CYS A 35 -44.11 21.11 21.98
CA CYS A 35 -45.51 21.42 22.26
C CYS A 35 -45.75 21.65 23.77
N ILE A 36 -45.14 20.85 24.65
CA ILE A 36 -45.22 21.05 26.10
C ILE A 36 -44.57 22.37 26.51
N ILE A 37 -43.34 22.64 26.06
CA ILE A 37 -42.62 23.88 26.40
C ILE A 37 -43.38 25.10 25.89
N PHE A 38 -43.87 25.07 24.64
CA PHE A 38 -44.66 26.15 24.06
C PHE A 38 -45.96 26.37 24.84
N GLY A 39 -46.67 25.30 25.23
CA GLY A 39 -47.89 25.38 26.03
C GLY A 39 -47.67 26.05 27.41
N VAL A 40 -46.52 25.80 28.04
CA VAL A 40 -46.12 26.43 29.31
C VAL A 40 -45.72 27.90 29.12
N VAL A 41 -44.96 28.22 28.07
CA VAL A 41 -44.42 29.58 27.84
C VAL A 41 -45.49 30.55 27.28
N SER A 42 -46.43 30.06 26.47
CA SER A 42 -47.44 30.88 25.80
C SER A 42 -48.73 31.07 26.62
N GLY A 43 -48.84 30.49 27.82
CA GLY A 43 -49.93 30.76 28.76
C GLY A 43 -51.33 30.36 28.26
N TYR A 44 -51.44 29.30 27.46
CA TYR A 44 -52.73 28.87 26.89
C TYR A 44 -53.70 28.40 28.01
N GLU A 45 -54.81 29.12 28.22
CA GLU A 45 -55.92 28.78 29.13
C GLU A 45 -56.79 27.60 28.62
N SER A 46 -56.16 26.54 28.12
CA SER A 46 -56.86 25.30 27.79
C SER A 46 -56.78 24.35 28.98
N SER A 47 -57.89 23.66 29.29
CA SER A 47 -58.24 22.90 30.49
C SER A 47 -57.30 21.75 30.95
N ALA A 48 -56.06 21.68 30.45
CA ALA A 48 -55.02 20.79 30.93
C ALA A 48 -53.91 21.64 31.58
N GLN A 49 -53.91 21.73 32.91
CA GLN A 49 -52.78 22.32 33.65
C GLN A 49 -51.53 21.48 33.36
N ILE A 50 -50.69 21.94 32.44
CA ILE A 50 -49.39 21.32 32.16
C ILE A 50 -48.54 21.47 33.41
N THR A 51 -48.16 20.34 34.00
CA THR A 51 -47.48 20.26 35.29
C THR A 51 -45.97 20.43 35.10
N PHE A 52 -45.23 20.84 36.15
CA PHE A 52 -43.75 20.85 36.12
C PHE A 52 -43.15 19.47 35.75
N LEU A 53 -43.86 18.38 36.10
CA LEU A 53 -43.50 17.01 35.70
C LEU A 53 -43.58 16.80 34.18
N ASP A 54 -44.47 17.48 33.48
CA ASP A 54 -44.62 17.38 32.03
C ASP A 54 -43.46 18.08 31.31
N LEU A 55 -42.96 19.20 31.86
CA LEU A 55 -41.74 19.86 31.40
C LEU A 55 -40.51 18.94 31.56
N ILE A 56 -40.37 18.27 32.71
CA ILE A 56 -39.31 17.29 32.95
C ILE A 56 -39.42 16.13 31.95
N ASN A 57 -40.63 15.63 31.71
CA ASN A 57 -40.86 14.56 30.73
C ASN A 57 -40.52 15.00 29.30
N GLY A 58 -40.87 16.24 28.91
CA GLY A 58 -40.51 16.81 27.61
C GLY A 58 -38.99 16.94 27.42
N ILE A 59 -38.27 17.42 28.44
CA ILE A 59 -36.79 17.50 28.43
C ILE A 59 -36.18 16.11 28.37
N ALA A 60 -36.69 15.15 29.15
CA ALA A 60 -36.22 13.77 29.16
C ALA A 60 -36.36 13.12 27.77
N GLN A 61 -37.48 13.34 27.08
CA GLN A 61 -37.72 12.81 25.75
C GLN A 61 -36.79 13.41 24.68
N ILE A 62 -36.51 14.72 24.75
CA ILE A 62 -35.50 15.35 23.88
C ILE A 62 -34.11 14.76 24.15
N ALA A 63 -33.74 14.57 25.43
CA ALA A 63 -32.47 13.95 25.81
C ALA A 63 -32.35 12.50 25.30
N THR A 64 -33.43 11.72 25.38
CA THR A 64 -33.50 10.36 24.82
C THR A 64 -33.32 10.37 23.31
N ALA A 65 -33.97 11.29 22.59
CA ALA A 65 -33.82 11.42 21.14
C ALA A 65 -32.37 11.77 20.74
N LEU A 66 -31.72 12.68 21.46
CA LEU A 66 -30.31 13.02 21.25
C LEU A 66 -29.39 11.82 21.54
N ALA A 67 -29.67 11.06 22.60
CA ALA A 67 -28.92 9.85 22.93
C ALA A 67 -29.00 8.80 21.82
N PHE A 68 -30.18 8.60 21.19
CA PHE A 68 -30.33 7.69 20.06
C PHE A 68 -29.55 8.15 18.82
N ILE A 69 -29.56 9.45 18.51
CA ILE A 69 -28.76 10.01 17.41
C ILE A 69 -27.26 9.78 17.66
N LEU A 70 -26.79 10.09 18.87
CA LEU A 70 -25.39 9.89 19.25
C LEU A 70 -25.00 8.41 19.20
N ALA A 71 -25.86 7.50 19.68
CA ALA A 71 -25.62 6.07 19.62
C ALA A 71 -25.50 5.57 18.17
N TYR A 72 -26.34 6.05 17.26
CA TYR A 72 -26.28 5.69 15.84
C TYR A 72 -25.01 6.21 15.17
N VAL A 73 -24.65 7.48 15.41
CA VAL A 73 -23.40 8.07 14.91
C VAL A 73 -22.19 7.28 15.42
N GLN A 74 -22.18 6.94 16.72
CA GLN A 74 -21.12 6.15 17.33
C GLN A 74 -21.06 4.74 16.73
N PHE A 75 -22.19 4.08 16.51
CA PHE A 75 -22.24 2.76 15.87
C PHE A 75 -21.61 2.78 14.47
N ARG A 76 -21.97 3.77 13.63
CA ARG A 76 -21.37 3.91 12.29
C ARG A 76 -19.87 4.18 12.38
N LYS A 77 -19.43 5.06 13.29
CA LYS A 77 -18.02 5.36 13.51
C LYS A 77 -17.23 4.11 13.95
N ASN A 78 -17.77 3.35 14.91
CA ASN A 78 -17.16 2.12 15.39
C ASN A 78 -17.06 1.07 14.27
N ARG A 79 -18.08 0.91 13.44
CA ARG A 79 -18.06 -0.04 12.30
C ARG A 79 -16.96 0.30 11.29
N ILE A 80 -16.79 1.60 10.99
CA ILE A 80 -15.73 2.07 10.09
C ILE A 80 -14.35 1.83 10.71
N GLN A 81 -14.17 2.18 11.99
CA GLN A 81 -12.90 1.97 12.71
C GLN A 81 -12.53 0.48 12.78
N GLN A 82 -13.48 -0.41 13.08
CA GLN A 82 -13.25 -1.85 13.07
C GLN A 82 -12.84 -2.37 11.69
N ARG A 83 -13.50 -1.90 10.62
CA ARG A 83 -13.12 -2.26 9.25
C ARG A 83 -11.70 -1.78 8.93
N GLN A 84 -11.36 -0.54 9.27
CA GLN A 84 -10.02 0.00 9.03
C GLN A 84 -8.94 -0.76 9.81
N ALA A 85 -9.21 -1.15 11.05
CA ALA A 85 -8.29 -1.98 11.84
C ALA A 85 -8.07 -3.38 11.22
N ILE A 86 -9.11 -4.00 10.64
CA ILE A 86 -8.98 -5.29 9.95
C ILE A 86 -8.16 -5.14 8.66
N ILE A 87 -8.42 -4.09 7.87
CA ILE A 87 -7.67 -3.82 6.64
C ILE A 87 -6.20 -3.54 6.97
N ALA A 88 -5.94 -2.70 7.97
CA ALA A 88 -4.59 -2.39 8.44
C ALA A 88 -3.86 -3.68 8.81
N LYS A 89 -4.43 -4.49 9.72
CA LYS A 89 -3.84 -5.76 10.15
C LYS A 89 -3.55 -6.72 8.98
N GLU A 90 -4.43 -6.80 7.99
CA GLU A 90 -4.17 -7.62 6.81
C GLU A 90 -3.03 -7.03 5.96
N ALA A 91 -2.95 -5.70 5.79
CA ALA A 91 -1.84 -5.05 5.11
C ALA A 91 -0.50 -5.27 5.82
N GLU A 92 -0.46 -5.17 7.16
CA GLU A 92 0.72 -5.51 7.96
C GLU A 92 1.13 -6.98 7.74
N SER A 93 0.17 -7.91 7.70
CA SER A 93 0.45 -9.33 7.40
C SER A 93 0.99 -9.54 5.98
N GLN A 94 0.56 -8.75 5.00
CA GLN A 94 1.15 -8.80 3.65
C GLN A 94 2.60 -8.29 3.67
N LEU A 95 2.90 -7.23 4.43
CA LEU A 95 4.27 -6.73 4.59
C LEU A 95 5.19 -7.76 5.25
N GLU A 96 4.74 -8.45 6.30
CA GLU A 96 5.50 -9.54 6.93
C GLU A 96 5.82 -10.66 5.94
N LYS A 97 4.86 -11.03 5.07
CA LYS A 97 5.09 -12.02 4.00
C LYS A 97 6.09 -11.51 2.97
N MET A 98 6.04 -10.23 2.60
CA MET A 98 7.04 -9.62 1.70
C MET A 98 8.43 -9.71 2.31
N ILE A 99 8.59 -9.32 3.58
CA ILE A 99 9.86 -9.40 4.31
C ILE A 99 10.38 -10.84 4.34
N SER A 100 9.51 -11.83 4.58
CA SER A 100 9.88 -13.24 4.55
C SER A 100 10.39 -13.65 3.16
N VAL A 101 9.68 -13.30 2.09
CA VAL A 101 10.10 -13.62 0.72
C VAL A 101 11.44 -12.95 0.39
N ILE A 102 11.64 -11.69 0.81
CA ILE A 102 12.90 -10.96 0.62
C ILE A 102 14.05 -11.64 1.37
N SER A 103 13.80 -12.05 2.62
CA SER A 103 14.81 -12.72 3.45
C SER A 103 15.20 -14.09 2.92
N ASP A 104 14.30 -14.75 2.19
CA ASP A 104 14.53 -16.03 1.53
C ASP A 104 15.15 -15.90 0.12
N MET A 105 15.39 -14.67 -0.36
CA MET A 105 16.06 -14.45 -1.66
C MET A 105 17.50 -14.93 -1.59
N GLU A 106 17.91 -15.75 -2.55
CA GLU A 106 19.30 -16.17 -2.69
C GLU A 106 20.07 -15.06 -3.43
N VAL A 107 20.91 -14.31 -2.70
CA VAL A 107 21.70 -13.17 -3.19
C VAL A 107 23.20 -13.40 -2.95
N GLY A 108 24.06 -12.54 -3.51
CA GLY A 108 25.52 -12.74 -3.49
C GLY A 108 25.95 -13.95 -4.30
N GLU A 109 26.87 -14.77 -3.77
CA GLU A 109 27.43 -15.93 -4.49
C GLU A 109 26.39 -17.01 -4.84
N SER A 110 25.27 -17.07 -4.11
CA SER A 110 24.17 -17.99 -4.40
C SER A 110 23.18 -17.45 -5.42
N SER A 111 23.33 -16.21 -5.91
CA SER A 111 22.39 -15.57 -6.84
C SER A 111 22.06 -16.47 -8.03
N ASP A 112 20.77 -16.63 -8.29
CA ASP A 112 20.25 -17.54 -9.31
C ASP A 112 19.03 -16.91 -10.00
N LEU A 113 18.97 -17.02 -11.33
CA LEU A 113 17.89 -16.43 -12.10
C LEU A 113 16.52 -17.08 -11.79
N LYS A 114 16.48 -18.39 -11.52
CA LYS A 114 15.23 -19.09 -11.19
C LYS A 114 14.74 -18.71 -9.79
N ASN A 115 15.64 -18.60 -8.80
CA ASN A 115 15.30 -18.07 -7.48
C ASN A 115 14.79 -16.63 -7.61
N LEU A 116 15.51 -15.77 -8.35
CA LEU A 116 15.13 -14.38 -8.59
C LEU A 116 13.72 -14.28 -9.20
N ASN A 117 13.43 -15.04 -10.26
CA ASN A 117 12.11 -15.05 -10.91
C ASN A 117 11.00 -15.48 -9.96
N LYS A 118 11.24 -16.52 -9.16
CA LYS A 118 10.29 -16.98 -8.14
C LYS A 118 10.01 -15.86 -7.14
N SER A 119 11.06 -15.25 -6.60
CA SER A 119 10.96 -14.21 -5.58
C SER A 119 10.27 -12.94 -6.10
N LEU A 120 10.67 -12.43 -7.28
CA LEU A 120 10.06 -11.26 -7.89
C LEU A 120 8.58 -11.49 -8.25
N THR A 121 8.22 -12.69 -8.71
CA THR A 121 6.82 -13.05 -9.00
C THR A 121 5.99 -13.12 -7.72
N LEU A 122 6.52 -13.70 -6.64
CA LEU A 122 5.83 -13.72 -5.34
C LEU A 122 5.66 -12.32 -4.77
N LEU A 123 6.71 -11.48 -4.83
CA LEU A 123 6.64 -10.09 -4.38
C LEU A 123 5.63 -9.29 -5.20
N SER A 124 5.59 -9.45 -6.52
CA SER A 124 4.60 -8.78 -7.38
C SER A 124 3.16 -9.14 -7.01
N ASN A 125 2.88 -10.41 -6.71
CA ASN A 125 1.57 -10.86 -6.27
C ASN A 125 1.20 -10.30 -4.89
N LEU A 126 2.14 -10.29 -3.95
CA LEU A 126 1.94 -9.69 -2.63
C LEU A 126 1.71 -8.18 -2.74
N ALA A 127 2.45 -7.50 -3.62
CA ALA A 127 2.32 -6.06 -3.85
C ALA A 127 0.94 -5.69 -4.37
N THR A 128 0.40 -6.47 -5.31
CA THR A 128 -0.95 -6.27 -5.83
C THR A 128 -1.98 -6.35 -4.71
N ASN A 129 -1.89 -7.36 -3.84
CA ASN A 129 -2.79 -7.51 -2.70
C ASN A 129 -2.65 -6.37 -1.69
N PHE A 130 -1.41 -5.99 -1.38
CA PHE A 130 -1.12 -4.89 -0.47
C PHE A 130 -1.65 -3.55 -0.99
N ASP A 131 -1.43 -3.25 -2.27
CA ASP A 131 -1.85 -1.99 -2.90
C ASP A 131 -3.38 -1.81 -2.84
N GLU A 132 -4.14 -2.88 -3.09
CA GLU A 132 -5.60 -2.87 -2.93
C GLU A 132 -6.03 -2.60 -1.47
N LEU A 133 -5.34 -3.19 -0.49
CA LEU A 133 -5.62 -2.94 0.93
C LEU A 133 -5.27 -1.51 1.32
N PHE A 134 -4.09 -1.04 0.94
CA PHE A 134 -3.58 0.29 1.26
C PHE A 134 -4.45 1.39 0.66
N LYS A 135 -4.88 1.24 -0.60
CA LYS A 135 -5.84 2.15 -1.26
C LYS A 135 -7.23 2.15 -0.62
N ALA A 136 -7.64 1.04 0.01
CA ALA A 136 -8.89 0.95 0.75
C ALA A 136 -8.83 1.57 2.16
N MET A 137 -7.64 1.91 2.64
CA MET A 137 -7.47 2.58 3.93
C MET A 137 -7.82 4.06 3.85
N ASN A 138 -8.44 4.58 4.91
CA ASN A 138 -8.65 6.01 5.07
C ASN A 138 -7.33 6.66 5.53
N GLU A 139 -7.13 7.94 5.20
CA GLU A 139 -5.98 8.68 5.73
C GLU A 139 -6.18 8.91 7.23
N ASP A 140 -5.49 8.09 8.03
CA ASP A 140 -5.47 8.13 9.48
C ASP A 140 -4.16 7.54 10.03
N ILE A 141 -4.09 7.37 11.35
CA ILE A 141 -2.91 6.82 12.03
C ILE A 141 -2.59 5.40 11.52
N GLN A 142 -3.59 4.57 11.21
CA GLN A 142 -3.36 3.20 10.75
C GLN A 142 -2.68 3.19 9.38
N LYS A 143 -3.17 4.02 8.45
CA LYS A 143 -2.52 4.13 7.12
C LYS A 143 -1.11 4.72 7.23
N GLY A 144 -0.90 5.66 8.15
CA GLY A 144 0.43 6.17 8.50
C GLY A 144 1.39 5.07 9.01
N ILE A 145 0.93 4.18 9.89
CA ILE A 145 1.73 3.06 10.40
C ILE A 145 2.08 2.08 9.28
N VAL A 146 1.09 1.66 8.48
CA VAL A 146 1.31 0.75 7.34
C VAL A 146 2.28 1.35 6.33
N ARG A 147 2.18 2.66 6.07
CA ARG A 147 3.14 3.40 5.23
C ARG A 147 4.56 3.31 5.79
N MET A 148 4.75 3.58 7.08
CA MET A 148 6.07 3.47 7.73
C MET A 148 6.63 2.05 7.68
N GLN A 149 5.80 1.03 7.88
CA GLN A 149 6.23 -0.37 7.79
C GLN A 149 6.57 -0.78 6.36
N TRP A 150 5.86 -0.27 5.35
CA TRP A 150 6.23 -0.49 3.95
C TRP A 150 7.59 0.16 3.64
N GLN A 151 7.84 1.38 4.14
CA GLN A 151 9.13 2.05 4.00
C GLN A 151 10.25 1.25 4.70
N ASP A 152 10.00 0.73 5.90
CA ASP A 152 10.93 -0.13 6.63
C ASP A 152 11.26 -1.41 5.83
N MET A 153 10.23 -2.11 5.33
CA MET A 153 10.39 -3.26 4.44
C MET A 153 11.24 -2.91 3.20
N TYR A 154 10.95 -1.78 2.55
CA TYR A 154 11.67 -1.38 1.36
C TYR A 154 13.14 -1.04 1.65
N PHE A 155 13.41 -0.09 2.56
CA PHE A 155 14.75 0.45 2.78
C PHE A 155 15.65 -0.46 3.62
N ASN A 156 15.10 -1.25 4.54
CA ASN A 156 15.90 -2.11 5.42
C ASN A 156 15.99 -3.56 4.94
N TYR A 157 15.14 -3.99 4.00
CA TYR A 157 15.19 -5.35 3.46
C TYR A 157 15.32 -5.36 1.94
N LEU A 158 14.34 -4.82 1.22
CA LEU A 158 14.28 -5.00 -0.23
C LEU A 158 15.45 -4.35 -0.96
N SER A 159 15.78 -3.10 -0.64
CA SER A 159 16.85 -2.37 -1.32
C SER A 159 18.22 -3.00 -1.10
N HIS A 160 18.42 -3.64 0.06
CA HIS A 160 19.64 -4.40 0.32
C HIS A 160 19.68 -5.68 -0.51
N ALA A 161 18.61 -6.48 -0.48
CA ALA A 161 18.52 -7.70 -1.26
C ALA A 161 18.71 -7.45 -2.77
N LEU A 162 18.11 -6.40 -3.32
CA LEU A 162 18.26 -6.02 -4.73
C LEU A 162 19.67 -5.52 -5.07
N GLY A 163 20.33 -4.84 -4.13
CA GLY A 163 21.71 -4.37 -4.27
C GLY A 163 22.74 -5.50 -4.19
N ASP A 164 22.42 -6.57 -3.47
CA ASP A 164 23.30 -7.72 -3.24
C ASP A 164 23.17 -8.82 -4.31
N ILE A 165 22.28 -8.66 -5.29
CA ILE A 165 22.18 -9.61 -6.41
C ILE A 165 23.47 -9.54 -7.24
N ASP A 166 24.20 -10.66 -7.31
CA ASP A 166 25.45 -10.74 -8.06
C ASP A 166 25.18 -11.20 -9.51
N PRO A 167 25.33 -10.32 -10.52
CA PRO A 167 25.21 -10.73 -11.91
C PRO A 167 26.25 -11.78 -12.31
N VAL A 168 27.45 -11.78 -11.72
CA VAL A 168 28.52 -12.73 -12.05
C VAL A 168 28.11 -14.13 -11.62
N ALA A 169 27.58 -14.30 -10.42
CA ALA A 169 27.07 -15.58 -9.94
C ALA A 169 25.94 -16.14 -10.82
N ILE A 170 25.06 -15.28 -11.35
CA ILE A 170 24.04 -15.68 -12.32
C ILE A 170 24.70 -16.17 -13.63
N LEU A 171 25.63 -15.40 -14.20
CA LEU A 171 26.29 -15.76 -15.45
C LEU A 171 27.13 -17.03 -15.34
N LYS A 172 27.77 -17.29 -14.18
CA LYS A 172 28.53 -18.54 -13.94
C LYS A 172 27.70 -19.81 -14.04
N LYS A 173 26.38 -19.71 -13.80
CA LYS A 173 25.45 -20.85 -13.87
C LYS A 173 24.93 -21.09 -15.29
N GLU A 174 25.21 -20.20 -16.22
CA GLU A 174 24.78 -20.29 -17.62
C GLU A 174 25.81 -21.07 -18.44
N ALA A 175 25.43 -22.24 -18.94
CA ALA A 175 26.32 -23.14 -19.68
C ALA A 175 26.83 -22.57 -21.02
N SER A 176 26.22 -21.48 -21.52
CA SER A 176 26.59 -20.84 -22.77
C SER A 176 27.76 -19.87 -22.67
N ILE A 177 28.26 -19.59 -21.46
CA ILE A 177 29.31 -18.60 -21.22
C ILE A 177 30.58 -19.32 -20.77
N ASP A 178 31.66 -19.09 -21.51
CA ASP A 178 33.00 -19.58 -21.15
C ASP A 178 33.58 -18.81 -19.95
N GLU A 179 34.26 -19.52 -19.05
CA GLU A 179 34.79 -18.95 -17.81
C GLU A 179 35.85 -17.86 -18.07
N ALA A 180 36.74 -18.06 -19.06
CA ALA A 180 37.76 -17.07 -19.39
C ALA A 180 37.15 -15.80 -20.00
N VAL A 181 36.07 -15.97 -20.79
CA VAL A 181 35.29 -14.84 -21.33
C VAL A 181 34.61 -14.06 -20.21
N LEU A 182 34.06 -14.75 -19.21
CA LEU A 182 33.42 -14.12 -18.07
C LEU A 182 34.44 -13.34 -17.22
N GLU A 183 35.62 -13.91 -16.93
CA GLU A 183 36.68 -13.23 -16.18
C GLU A 183 37.17 -11.96 -16.88
N GLU A 184 37.36 -12.01 -18.20
CA GLU A 184 37.72 -10.85 -19.02
C GLU A 184 36.66 -9.75 -18.90
N ALA A 185 35.38 -10.10 -19.09
CA ALA A 185 34.27 -9.16 -19.02
C ALA A 185 34.12 -8.53 -17.63
N VAL A 186 34.33 -9.31 -16.56
CA VAL A 186 34.32 -8.81 -15.18
C VAL A 186 35.47 -7.82 -14.94
N SER A 187 36.66 -8.12 -15.45
CA SER A 187 37.83 -7.23 -15.31
C SER A 187 37.60 -5.89 -16.00
N GLU A 188 37.08 -5.91 -17.22
CA GLU A 188 36.77 -4.69 -17.98
C GLU A 188 35.64 -3.88 -17.33
N ALA A 189 34.54 -4.53 -16.98
CA ALA A 189 33.41 -3.89 -16.30
C ALA A 189 33.84 -3.23 -14.98
N LYS A 190 34.72 -3.89 -14.21
CA LYS A 190 35.23 -3.35 -12.96
C LYS A 190 36.08 -2.09 -13.19
N LYS A 191 37.00 -2.14 -14.16
CA LYS A 191 37.83 -0.99 -14.55
C LYS A 191 36.98 0.21 -14.98
N GLU A 192 35.91 -0.01 -15.75
CA GLU A 192 35.01 1.06 -16.17
C GLU A 192 34.17 1.62 -15.01
N SER A 193 33.67 0.75 -14.13
CA SER A 193 32.89 1.18 -12.97
C SER A 193 33.70 1.98 -11.94
N GLU A 194 35.03 1.79 -11.92
CA GLU A 194 35.95 2.48 -11.02
C GLU A 194 36.51 3.79 -11.62
N ALA A 195 36.12 4.16 -12.84
CA ALA A 195 36.56 5.40 -13.47
C ALA A 195 36.17 6.65 -12.65
N GLU A 196 37.06 7.66 -12.61
CA GLU A 196 36.91 8.84 -11.74
C GLU A 196 35.65 9.67 -12.02
N ASN A 197 35.08 9.56 -13.23
CA ASN A 197 33.87 10.26 -13.63
C ASN A 197 32.56 9.57 -13.19
N ILE A 198 32.64 8.38 -12.59
CA ILE A 198 31.47 7.63 -12.13
C ILE A 198 31.20 7.94 -10.65
N LEU A 199 30.01 8.47 -10.37
CA LEU A 199 29.58 8.71 -9.00
C LEU A 199 29.48 7.37 -8.22
N PRO A 200 29.91 7.33 -6.95
CA PRO A 200 29.92 6.09 -6.15
C PRO A 200 28.59 5.32 -6.15
N VAL A 201 27.46 6.04 -6.13
CA VAL A 201 26.11 5.44 -6.11
C VAL A 201 25.73 4.70 -7.40
N PHE A 202 26.40 4.97 -8.52
CA PHE A 202 26.13 4.33 -9.81
C PHE A 202 27.16 3.28 -10.19
N LYS A 203 28.18 3.02 -9.36
CA LYS A 203 29.25 2.06 -9.69
C LYS A 203 28.70 0.67 -9.97
N ASN A 204 27.79 0.19 -9.14
CA ASN A 204 27.18 -1.13 -9.32
C ASN A 204 26.36 -1.20 -10.62
N TYR A 205 25.62 -0.14 -10.95
CA TYR A 205 24.90 -0.05 -12.22
C TYR A 205 25.83 -0.07 -13.43
N VAL A 206 26.88 0.76 -13.42
CA VAL A 206 27.84 0.79 -14.52
C VAL A 206 28.55 -0.56 -14.66
N PHE A 207 28.92 -1.19 -13.55
CA PHE A 207 29.48 -2.54 -13.56
C PHE A 207 28.52 -3.54 -14.22
N THR A 208 27.26 -3.61 -13.77
CA THR A 208 26.28 -4.55 -14.31
C THR A 208 25.96 -4.29 -15.78
N ASP A 209 25.82 -3.01 -16.16
CA ASP A 209 25.56 -2.60 -17.55
C ASP A 209 26.71 -3.02 -18.47
N LYS A 210 27.95 -2.77 -18.06
CA LYS A 210 29.15 -3.13 -18.84
C LYS A 210 29.37 -4.63 -18.95
N LEU A 211 29.14 -5.36 -17.86
CA LEU A 211 29.24 -6.80 -17.84
C LEU A 211 28.24 -7.45 -18.81
N LEU A 212 26.96 -7.07 -18.72
CA LEU A 212 25.90 -7.67 -19.54
C LEU A 212 25.92 -7.20 -21.00
N ASN A 213 26.48 -6.01 -21.27
CA ASN A 213 26.66 -5.50 -22.62
C ASN A 213 28.04 -5.82 -23.24
N HIS A 214 28.91 -6.56 -22.54
CA HIS A 214 30.18 -6.99 -23.11
C HIS A 214 29.93 -7.82 -24.39
N PRO A 215 30.60 -7.55 -25.54
CA PRO A 215 30.24 -8.13 -26.83
C PRO A 215 30.11 -9.65 -26.82
N LYS A 216 31.08 -10.35 -26.20
CA LYS A 216 31.09 -11.82 -26.13
C LYS A 216 29.99 -12.40 -25.24
N ILE A 217 29.55 -11.65 -24.22
CA ILE A 217 28.45 -12.06 -23.33
C ILE A 217 27.12 -11.80 -24.04
N LYS A 218 26.94 -10.62 -24.62
CA LYS A 218 25.69 -10.21 -25.26
C LYS A 218 25.31 -11.07 -26.48
N GLU A 219 26.31 -11.59 -27.20
CA GLU A 219 26.09 -12.54 -28.31
C GLU A 219 25.52 -13.88 -27.85
N THR A 220 25.85 -14.32 -26.63
CA THR A 220 25.51 -15.66 -26.12
C THR A 220 24.38 -15.63 -25.09
N TYR A 221 24.21 -14.50 -24.39
CA TYR A 221 23.25 -14.35 -23.30
C TYR A 221 22.63 -12.95 -23.32
N SER A 222 21.31 -12.92 -23.15
CA SER A 222 20.55 -11.71 -22.87
C SER A 222 19.66 -11.94 -21.67
N LEU A 223 19.66 -10.97 -20.75
CA LEU A 223 18.76 -10.96 -19.59
C LEU A 223 17.38 -10.39 -19.94
N ILE A 224 17.28 -9.67 -21.06
CA ILE A 224 16.03 -9.03 -21.52
C ILE A 224 14.97 -10.12 -21.76
N GLY A 225 13.81 -9.95 -21.13
CA GLY A 225 12.69 -10.88 -21.24
C GLY A 225 12.86 -12.20 -20.48
N LYS A 226 13.94 -12.40 -19.73
CA LYS A 226 14.13 -13.59 -18.87
C LYS A 226 13.55 -13.44 -17.46
N ILE A 227 13.12 -12.23 -17.09
CA ILE A 227 12.51 -11.96 -15.78
C ILE A 227 10.99 -11.83 -15.94
N ASP A 228 10.26 -12.87 -15.56
CA ASP A 228 8.83 -13.06 -15.89
C ASP A 228 7.92 -11.92 -15.38
N SER A 229 8.17 -11.41 -14.17
CA SER A 229 7.34 -10.38 -13.52
C SER A 229 8.06 -9.04 -13.37
N LEU A 230 9.06 -8.75 -14.21
CA LEU A 230 9.90 -7.56 -14.08
C LEU A 230 9.09 -6.27 -14.03
N ASP A 231 8.22 -6.06 -15.02
CA ASP A 231 7.48 -4.81 -15.15
C ASP A 231 6.52 -4.58 -13.98
N MET A 232 5.81 -5.63 -13.54
CA MET A 232 4.89 -5.53 -12.40
C MET A 232 5.65 -5.24 -11.10
N PHE A 233 6.79 -5.89 -10.90
CA PHE A 233 7.66 -5.64 -9.75
C PHE A 233 8.17 -4.19 -9.75
N VAL A 234 8.71 -3.72 -10.88
CA VAL A 234 9.22 -2.35 -11.02
C VAL A 234 8.12 -1.33 -10.78
N SER A 235 6.93 -1.56 -11.33
CA SER A 235 5.76 -0.69 -11.13
C SER A 235 5.37 -0.57 -9.65
N HIS A 236 5.45 -1.63 -8.86
CA HIS A 236 5.02 -1.60 -7.46
C HIS A 236 6.10 -1.16 -6.46
N TYR A 237 7.38 -1.38 -6.77
CA TYR A 237 8.46 -1.15 -5.80
C TYR A 237 9.48 -0.10 -6.22
N LEU A 238 9.57 0.24 -7.51
CA LEU A 238 10.65 1.08 -8.05
C LEU A 238 10.13 2.27 -8.90
N ASN A 239 8.81 2.41 -9.03
CA ASN A 239 8.19 3.49 -9.79
C ASN A 239 7.83 4.67 -8.87
N ASP A 240 8.53 5.79 -9.03
CA ASP A 240 8.32 7.02 -8.24
C ASP A 240 6.85 7.50 -8.21
N HIS A 241 6.07 7.30 -9.27
CA HIS A 241 4.68 7.73 -9.32
C HIS A 241 3.79 6.90 -8.42
N ASN A 242 3.88 5.58 -8.51
CA ASN A 242 3.08 4.66 -7.69
C ASN A 242 3.51 4.71 -6.21
N LEU A 243 4.77 5.02 -5.96
CA LEU A 243 5.33 5.11 -4.62
C LEU A 243 5.08 6.45 -3.93
N ASN A 244 4.48 7.44 -4.60
CA ASN A 244 4.33 8.78 -4.04
C ASN A 244 3.54 8.84 -2.71
N ASP A 245 2.48 8.03 -2.58
CA ASP A 245 1.74 7.94 -1.30
C ASP A 245 2.54 7.13 -0.26
N LEU A 246 3.24 6.08 -0.70
CA LEU A 246 4.05 5.22 0.18
C LEU A 246 5.30 5.91 0.71
N LEU A 247 5.90 6.83 -0.06
CA LEU A 247 7.05 7.63 0.31
C LEU A 247 6.67 9.00 0.88
N TYR A 248 5.38 9.24 1.13
CA TYR A 248 4.92 10.51 1.68
C TYR A 248 5.64 10.82 3.00
N GLY A 249 6.19 12.03 3.10
CA GLY A 249 6.97 12.48 4.25
C GLY A 249 8.48 12.17 4.18
N LEU A 250 8.94 11.41 3.17
CA LEU A 250 10.35 11.23 2.86
C LEU A 250 10.74 12.11 1.66
N LEU A 251 11.96 12.66 1.69
CA LEU A 251 12.56 13.34 0.53
C LEU A 251 13.20 12.35 -0.46
N SER A 252 12.97 11.04 -0.26
CA SER A 252 13.57 9.97 -1.06
C SER A 252 12.77 9.76 -2.35
N ARG A 253 13.50 9.69 -3.47
CA ARG A 253 13.02 9.12 -4.74
C ARG A 253 13.79 7.86 -5.01
N ILE A 254 13.16 6.89 -5.64
CA ILE A 254 13.77 5.60 -5.91
C ILE A 254 14.27 5.60 -7.34
N ASP A 255 15.59 5.67 -7.49
CA ASP A 255 16.24 5.43 -8.78
C ASP A 255 16.57 3.94 -8.90
N ILE A 256 15.92 3.25 -9.85
CA ILE A 256 16.15 1.82 -10.12
C ILE A 256 17.63 1.51 -10.37
N ARG A 257 18.39 2.43 -10.97
CA ARG A 257 19.82 2.22 -11.25
C ARG A 257 20.63 2.16 -9.96
N VAL A 258 20.21 2.86 -8.91
CA VAL A 258 20.90 2.87 -7.62
C VAL A 258 20.48 1.67 -6.78
N HIS A 259 19.18 1.39 -6.72
CA HIS A 259 18.62 0.40 -5.80
C HIS A 259 18.50 -1.02 -6.37
N ALA A 260 18.42 -1.17 -7.69
CA ALA A 260 18.31 -2.47 -8.35
C ALA A 260 19.06 -2.49 -9.70
N PRO A 261 20.40 -2.35 -9.69
CA PRO A 261 21.25 -2.33 -10.89
C PRO A 261 20.92 -3.40 -11.94
N LEU A 262 20.79 -4.66 -11.50
CA LEU A 262 20.47 -5.78 -12.37
C LEU A 262 19.13 -5.58 -13.07
N LEU A 263 18.09 -5.23 -12.30
CA LEU A 263 16.74 -5.03 -12.84
C LEU A 263 16.69 -3.85 -13.80
N ALA A 264 17.48 -2.79 -13.56
CA ALA A 264 17.59 -1.67 -14.49
C ALA A 264 18.12 -2.12 -15.86
N VAL A 265 19.16 -2.96 -15.87
CA VAL A 265 19.80 -3.45 -17.10
C VAL A 265 18.98 -4.53 -17.81
N SER A 266 18.14 -5.26 -17.08
CA SER A 266 17.19 -6.25 -17.65
C SER A 266 16.16 -5.65 -18.61
N GLY A 267 16.07 -4.31 -18.69
CA GLY A 267 15.23 -3.60 -19.63
C GLY A 267 13.74 -3.67 -19.30
N PRO A 268 13.30 -3.15 -18.14
CA PRO A 268 11.88 -3.01 -17.84
C PRO A 268 11.22 -2.07 -18.84
N SER A 269 9.97 -2.33 -19.16
CA SER A 269 9.20 -1.53 -20.12
C SER A 269 9.01 -0.10 -19.64
N ASP A 270 8.92 0.85 -20.57
CA ASP A 270 8.73 2.28 -20.27
C ASP A 270 7.49 2.55 -19.40
N TRP A 271 6.41 1.77 -19.55
CA TRP A 271 5.20 1.92 -18.74
C TRP A 271 5.43 1.57 -17.26
N ALA A 272 6.35 0.65 -16.96
CA ALA A 272 6.68 0.24 -15.60
C ALA A 272 7.54 1.30 -14.90
N LEU A 273 8.35 2.05 -15.64
CA LEU A 273 9.18 3.15 -15.15
C LEU A 273 8.47 4.51 -15.18
N GLY A 274 7.49 4.66 -16.05
CA GLY A 274 6.81 5.91 -16.34
C GLY A 274 5.52 6.13 -15.56
N LYS A 275 4.97 7.34 -15.72
CA LYS A 275 3.56 7.59 -15.41
C LYS A 275 2.72 6.89 -16.46
N SER A 276 1.87 5.96 -16.05
CA SER A 276 0.64 5.66 -16.80
C SER A 276 -0.01 7.01 -17.13
N ALA A 277 -0.20 7.31 -18.41
CA ALA A 277 -0.75 8.57 -18.90
C ALA A 277 -2.10 8.91 -18.25
#